data_AF-A0A286RJK5-F1
#
_entry.id   AF-A0A286RJK5-F1
#
_cell.length_a   1.000
_cell.length_b   1.000
_cell.length_c   1.000
_cell.angle_alpha   90.00
_cell.angle_beta   90.00
_cell.angle_gamma   90.00
#
_symmetry.space_group_name_H-M   'P 1'
#
loop_
_entity.id
_entity.type
_entity.pdbx_description
1 polymer ?
#
loop_
_entity_poly.entity_id
_entity_poly.type
_entity_poly.pdbx_seq_one_letter_code
_entity_poly.pdbx_strand_id
1 'polypeptide(L)'
;MARPLSKLAKDWWDYTTLDPELLQDAAKLTVRQIEKLARPGFKIVMYDTLEEFYLAEALEYINAWRQSTADNPCGICGPIGPTEQLPLVARLVNELGLDVREGHFWGMDEWVDEMTGQPVPMDHPLSFARADMELCFNRINPKLRMPKDHIRFPIGDLDAYSRSFDEIRCVVMQGGQGDIKHWAFNDPPRRQGKWKDEPPPPAEYRKLKTRITDLHPATIMQNARTSGGGQVHLVPTKAATVGPVETWKAEKVSIWHAGMHDNPFGMRLTTLMISKGIADSAVPMSLLAEHPNVQFNFYRPALSEVKTEMH
;
A
#
# COMPACT_ATOMS: atom_id res chain seq x y z
N MET A 1 27.40 4.50 -15.03
CA MET A 1 26.72 5.37 -16.03
C MET A 1 25.67 6.19 -15.30
N ALA A 2 25.41 7.44 -15.70
CA ALA A 2 24.34 8.23 -15.09
C ALA A 2 22.97 7.56 -15.34
N ARG A 3 22.10 7.52 -14.33
CA ARG A 3 20.75 6.95 -14.47
C ARG A 3 19.93 7.75 -15.50
N PRO A 4 19.12 7.10 -16.36
CA PRO A 4 18.26 7.80 -17.29
C PRO A 4 17.26 8.72 -16.56
N LEU A 5 16.81 9.77 -17.25
CA LEU A 5 15.70 10.59 -16.78
C LEU A 5 14.40 9.79 -16.82
N SER A 6 13.49 10.12 -15.91
CA SER A 6 12.14 9.54 -15.91
C SER A 6 11.45 9.85 -17.23
N LYS A 7 10.79 8.83 -17.79
CA LYS A 7 9.91 8.96 -18.96
C LYS A 7 8.54 9.53 -18.61
N LEU A 8 8.14 9.49 -17.34
CA LEU A 8 6.81 9.89 -16.87
C LEU A 8 6.80 11.34 -16.36
N ALA A 9 7.81 11.72 -15.57
CA ALA A 9 7.98 13.05 -15.01
C ALA A 9 9.46 13.33 -14.72
N LYS A 10 10.11 14.17 -15.55
CA LYS A 10 11.58 14.40 -15.51
C LYS A 10 12.11 14.86 -14.14
N ASP A 11 11.29 15.57 -13.37
CA ASP A 11 11.62 16.08 -12.04
C ASP A 11 11.43 15.04 -10.92
N TRP A 12 11.17 13.78 -11.29
CA TRP A 12 10.95 12.67 -10.38
C TRP A 12 11.86 11.48 -10.72
N TRP A 13 12.16 10.69 -9.70
CA TRP A 13 12.62 9.32 -9.89
C TRP A 13 11.40 8.42 -10.14
N ASP A 14 11.61 7.31 -10.83
CA ASP A 14 10.65 6.21 -10.93
C ASP A 14 11.31 4.96 -11.54
N TYR A 15 10.54 3.89 -11.70
CA TYR A 15 11.04 2.63 -12.27
C TYR A 15 11.60 2.75 -13.70
N THR A 16 11.25 3.78 -14.47
CA THR A 16 11.79 4.00 -15.82
C THR A 16 13.24 4.48 -15.81
N THR A 17 13.73 4.87 -14.63
CA THR A 17 15.13 5.30 -14.40
C THR A 17 16.07 4.14 -14.02
N LEU A 18 15.56 2.91 -13.94
CA LEU A 18 16.34 1.72 -13.60
C LEU A 18 17.24 1.26 -14.74
N ASP A 19 18.14 0.32 -14.43
CA ASP A 19 18.92 -0.41 -15.43
C ASP A 19 17.99 -1.10 -16.45
N PRO A 20 18.16 -0.84 -17.77
CA PRO A 20 17.41 -1.51 -18.81
C PRO A 20 17.44 -3.05 -18.75
N GLU A 21 18.54 -3.65 -18.30
CA GLU A 21 18.64 -5.12 -18.18
C GLU A 21 17.68 -5.66 -17.12
N LEU A 22 17.58 -4.99 -15.96
CA LEU A 22 16.63 -5.34 -14.90
C LEU A 22 15.18 -5.24 -15.39
N LEU A 23 14.86 -4.19 -16.15
CA LEU A 23 13.52 -4.03 -16.74
C LEU A 23 13.20 -5.14 -17.73
N GLN A 24 14.17 -5.53 -18.57
CA GLN A 24 14.01 -6.63 -19.53
C GLN A 24 13.86 -7.99 -18.84
N ASP A 25 14.65 -8.25 -17.79
CA ASP A 25 14.56 -9.46 -16.98
C ASP A 25 13.18 -9.60 -16.34
N ALA A 26 12.68 -8.52 -15.73
CA ALA A 26 11.35 -8.50 -15.15
C ALA A 26 10.26 -8.81 -16.20
N ALA A 27 10.33 -8.19 -17.38
CA ALA A 27 9.36 -8.39 -18.45
C ALA A 27 9.27 -9.84 -18.94
N LYS A 28 10.40 -10.58 -18.93
CA LYS A 28 10.47 -11.98 -19.40
C LYS A 28 9.91 -13.00 -18.40
N LEU A 29 9.62 -12.61 -17.17
CA LEU A 29 9.17 -13.55 -16.14
C LEU A 29 7.80 -14.14 -16.50
N THR A 30 7.75 -15.47 -16.55
CA THR A 30 6.50 -16.23 -16.59
C THR A 30 5.88 -16.34 -15.19
N VAL A 31 4.57 -16.58 -15.11
CA VAL A 31 3.87 -16.81 -13.84
C VAL A 31 4.55 -17.92 -13.01
N ARG A 32 4.96 -19.02 -13.66
CA ARG A 32 5.68 -20.13 -12.99
C ARG A 32 7.04 -19.74 -12.44
N GLN A 33 7.72 -18.76 -13.07
CA GLN A 33 8.98 -18.24 -12.53
C GLN A 33 8.71 -17.32 -11.35
N ILE A 34 7.66 -16.48 -11.41
CA ILE A 34 7.24 -15.61 -10.30
C ILE A 34 6.97 -16.44 -9.04
N GLU A 35 6.26 -17.56 -9.13
CA GLU A 35 6.02 -18.46 -7.99
C GLU A 35 7.30 -18.96 -7.30
N LYS A 36 8.40 -19.06 -8.06
CA LYS A 36 9.69 -19.55 -7.57
C LYS A 36 10.60 -18.43 -7.04
N LEU A 37 10.13 -17.18 -7.04
CA LEU A 37 10.87 -16.04 -6.52
C LEU A 37 10.72 -15.86 -4.99
N ALA A 38 9.94 -16.70 -4.32
CA ALA A 38 9.88 -16.73 -2.87
C ALA A 38 11.24 -17.07 -2.25
N ARG A 39 11.54 -16.49 -1.08
CA ARG A 39 12.76 -16.73 -0.31
C ARG A 39 12.46 -16.60 1.19
N PRO A 40 13.37 -16.98 2.11
CA PRO A 40 13.20 -16.66 3.52
C PRO A 40 12.89 -15.16 3.73
N GLY A 41 11.80 -14.88 4.45
CA GLY A 41 11.27 -13.53 4.68
C GLY A 41 10.42 -12.94 3.55
N PHE A 42 10.29 -13.62 2.39
CA PHE A 42 9.44 -13.18 1.28
C PHE A 42 8.61 -14.34 0.70
N LYS A 43 7.30 -14.31 0.96
CA LYS A 43 6.34 -15.32 0.53
C LYS A 43 5.54 -14.83 -0.68
N ILE A 44 5.20 -15.75 -1.57
CA ILE A 44 4.34 -15.50 -2.72
C ILE A 44 3.15 -16.46 -2.64
N VAL A 45 1.93 -15.92 -2.74
CA VAL A 45 0.68 -16.68 -2.74
C VAL A 45 -0.10 -16.37 -4.01
N MET A 46 -0.63 -17.41 -4.65
CA MET A 46 -1.40 -17.30 -5.88
C MET A 46 -2.84 -17.74 -5.61
N TYR A 47 -3.79 -16.97 -6.11
CA TYR A 47 -5.22 -17.24 -6.07
C TYR A 47 -5.75 -17.31 -7.50
N ASP A 48 -6.60 -18.29 -7.78
CA ASP A 48 -7.14 -18.50 -9.14
C ASP A 48 -8.45 -17.76 -9.36
N THR A 49 -9.14 -17.36 -8.29
CA THR A 49 -10.40 -16.61 -8.32
C THR A 49 -10.31 -15.33 -7.49
N LEU A 50 -11.11 -14.32 -7.83
CA LEU A 50 -11.18 -13.07 -7.06
C LEU A 50 -11.90 -13.30 -5.72
N GLU A 51 -12.83 -14.25 -5.66
CA GLU A 51 -13.56 -14.62 -4.45
C GLU A 51 -12.62 -15.16 -3.38
N GLU A 52 -11.74 -16.11 -3.74
CA GLU A 52 -10.72 -16.63 -2.81
C GLU A 52 -9.72 -15.54 -2.42
N PHE A 53 -9.30 -14.72 -3.38
CA PHE A 53 -8.36 -13.62 -3.17
C PHE A 53 -8.90 -12.62 -2.13
N TYR A 54 -10.08 -12.04 -2.35
CA TYR A 54 -10.63 -11.02 -1.46
C TYR A 54 -11.10 -11.60 -0.12
N LEU A 55 -11.54 -12.86 -0.09
CA LEU A 55 -11.83 -13.54 1.17
C LEU A 55 -10.54 -13.72 2.00
N ALA A 56 -9.45 -14.15 1.38
CA ALA A 56 -8.16 -14.31 2.06
C ALA A 56 -7.61 -12.96 2.55
N GLU A 57 -7.81 -11.89 1.78
CA GLU A 57 -7.46 -10.52 2.17
C GLU A 57 -8.24 -10.06 3.40
N ALA A 58 -9.56 -10.29 3.41
CA ALA A 58 -10.42 -9.99 4.55
C ALA A 58 -10.05 -10.83 5.79
N LEU A 59 -9.64 -12.08 5.62
CA LEU A 59 -9.21 -12.93 6.73
C LEU A 59 -7.94 -12.43 7.43
N GLU A 60 -7.10 -11.60 6.78
CA GLU A 60 -5.97 -10.97 7.47
C GLU A 60 -6.42 -9.97 8.55
N TYR A 61 -7.50 -9.21 8.31
CA TYR A 61 -8.10 -8.35 9.33
C TYR A 61 -8.57 -9.17 10.53
N ILE A 62 -9.31 -10.24 10.25
CA ILE A 62 -9.86 -11.12 11.28
C ILE A 62 -8.73 -11.75 12.11
N ASN A 63 -7.69 -12.25 11.44
CA ASN A 63 -6.55 -12.87 12.12
C ASN A 63 -5.78 -11.86 12.98
N ALA A 64 -5.65 -10.61 12.56
CA ALA A 64 -5.03 -9.56 13.38
C ALA A 64 -5.88 -9.24 14.62
N TRP A 65 -7.18 -9.01 14.46
CA TRP A 65 -8.04 -8.61 15.58
C TRP A 65 -8.29 -9.73 16.59
N ARG A 66 -8.32 -11.00 16.16
CA ARG A 66 -8.45 -12.15 17.07
C ARG A 66 -7.28 -12.32 18.04
N GLN A 67 -6.14 -11.68 17.76
CA GLN A 67 -4.99 -11.68 18.66
C GLN A 67 -5.06 -10.58 19.71
N SER A 68 -5.95 -9.60 19.55
CA SER A 68 -6.00 -8.42 20.40
C SER A 68 -6.74 -8.69 21.70
N THR A 69 -6.17 -8.22 22.80
CA THR A 69 -6.75 -8.26 24.14
C THR A 69 -6.44 -6.95 24.86
N ALA A 70 -7.15 -6.64 25.95
CA ALA A 70 -6.90 -5.43 26.74
C ALA A 70 -5.44 -5.31 27.23
N ASP A 71 -4.81 -6.44 27.59
CA ASP A 71 -3.43 -6.46 28.11
C ASP A 71 -2.37 -6.58 27.00
N ASN A 72 -2.77 -6.95 25.78
CA ASN A 72 -1.88 -7.08 24.63
C ASN A 72 -2.62 -6.59 23.38
N PRO A 73 -2.81 -5.27 23.24
CA PRO A 73 -3.57 -4.71 22.14
C PRO A 73 -2.79 -4.82 20.83
N CYS A 74 -3.49 -5.20 19.77
CA CYS A 74 -2.93 -5.26 18.44
C CYS A 74 -3.96 -4.95 17.35
N GLY A 75 -3.46 -4.71 16.15
CA GLY A 75 -4.30 -4.31 15.03
C GLY A 75 -3.67 -4.53 13.67
N ILE A 76 -4.31 -3.93 12.68
CA ILE A 76 -3.91 -3.94 11.28
C ILE A 76 -3.89 -2.51 10.75
N CYS A 77 -2.86 -2.18 9.98
CA CYS A 77 -2.86 -1.01 9.12
C CYS A 77 -3.35 -1.42 7.73
N GLY A 78 -4.40 -0.77 7.21
CA GLY A 78 -5.09 -1.21 5.99
C GLY A 78 -5.24 -0.11 4.93
N PRO A 79 -5.37 -0.52 3.65
CA PRO A 79 -5.49 0.41 2.53
C PRO A 79 -6.95 0.80 2.27
N ILE A 80 -7.15 1.81 1.42
CA ILE A 80 -8.44 2.03 0.72
C ILE A 80 -8.41 1.51 -0.72
N GLY A 81 -7.28 1.50 -1.43
CA GLY A 81 -7.19 0.86 -2.75
C GLY A 81 -6.33 -0.40 -2.67
N PRO A 82 -6.90 -1.63 -2.70
CA PRO A 82 -8.30 -2.03 -2.97
C PRO A 82 -9.28 -1.85 -1.79
N THR A 83 -10.59 -1.86 -2.07
CA THR A 83 -11.70 -1.75 -1.07
C THR A 83 -12.57 -3.00 -0.93
N GLU A 84 -12.45 -3.95 -1.86
CA GLU A 84 -13.38 -5.05 -2.06
C GLU A 84 -13.44 -6.04 -0.89
N GLN A 85 -12.35 -6.14 -0.11
CA GLN A 85 -12.27 -6.91 1.12
C GLN A 85 -13.06 -6.29 2.28
N LEU A 86 -13.21 -4.97 2.34
CA LEU A 86 -13.76 -4.25 3.51
C LEU A 86 -15.20 -4.69 3.86
N PRO A 87 -16.14 -4.82 2.89
CA PRO A 87 -17.46 -5.37 3.19
C PRO A 87 -17.43 -6.83 3.65
N LEU A 88 -16.48 -7.63 3.16
CA LEU A 88 -16.32 -9.03 3.55
C LEU A 88 -15.86 -9.13 5.00
N VAL A 89 -14.94 -8.26 5.44
CA VAL A 89 -14.51 -8.16 6.85
C VAL A 89 -15.72 -7.92 7.75
N ALA A 90 -16.54 -6.90 7.45
CA ALA A 90 -17.70 -6.58 8.26
C ALA A 90 -18.72 -7.73 8.31
N ARG A 91 -18.95 -8.40 7.17
CA ARG A 91 -19.83 -9.56 7.09
C ARG A 91 -19.31 -10.72 7.95
N LEU A 92 -18.02 -11.05 7.85
CA LEU A 92 -17.42 -12.13 8.64
C LEU A 92 -17.53 -11.86 10.14
N VAL A 93 -17.26 -10.62 10.59
CA VAL A 93 -17.40 -10.25 12.01
C VAL A 93 -18.83 -10.47 12.50
N ASN A 94 -19.82 -10.01 11.74
CA ASN A 94 -21.23 -10.12 12.12
C ASN A 94 -21.75 -11.55 12.12
N GLU A 95 -21.53 -12.29 11.02
CA GLU A 95 -22.08 -13.64 10.83
C GLU A 95 -21.46 -14.67 11.77
N LEU A 96 -20.17 -14.49 12.11
CA LEU A 96 -19.45 -15.38 13.03
C LEU A 96 -19.48 -14.89 14.49
N GLY A 97 -20.12 -13.75 14.77
CA GLY A 97 -20.21 -13.19 16.11
C GLY A 97 -18.84 -12.86 16.73
N LEU A 98 -17.88 -12.40 15.92
CA LEU A 98 -16.51 -12.16 16.38
C LEU A 98 -16.45 -10.86 17.18
N ASP A 99 -16.09 -10.96 18.46
CA ASP A 99 -15.83 -9.77 19.26
C ASP A 99 -14.46 -9.20 18.91
N VAL A 100 -14.45 -8.06 18.22
CA VAL A 100 -13.24 -7.35 17.78
C VAL A 100 -13.07 -6.02 18.52
N ARG A 101 -13.70 -5.87 19.69
CA ARG A 101 -13.68 -4.61 20.45
C ARG A 101 -12.28 -4.15 20.86
N GLU A 102 -11.41 -5.10 21.19
CA GLU A 102 -10.02 -4.83 21.55
C GLU A 102 -9.12 -4.62 20.32
N GLY A 103 -9.60 -4.88 19.10
CA GLY A 103 -8.82 -4.70 17.88
C GLY A 103 -8.52 -3.22 17.61
N HIS A 104 -7.38 -2.96 16.98
CA HIS A 104 -7.00 -1.64 16.48
C HIS A 104 -6.94 -1.60 14.95
N PHE A 105 -7.16 -0.41 14.40
CA PHE A 105 -7.05 -0.14 12.97
C PHE A 105 -6.33 1.18 12.71
N TRP A 106 -5.49 1.18 11.67
CA TRP A 106 -4.90 2.37 11.09
C TRP A 106 -5.19 2.44 9.60
N GLY A 107 -5.90 3.47 9.15
CA GLY A 107 -5.95 3.80 7.72
C GLY A 107 -4.58 4.33 7.28
N MET A 108 -4.11 3.92 6.11
CA MET A 108 -2.76 4.26 5.63
C MET A 108 -2.60 5.73 5.21
N ASP A 109 -3.65 6.36 4.69
CA ASP A 109 -3.53 7.62 3.95
C ASP A 109 -4.77 8.51 4.12
N GLU A 110 -4.62 9.80 3.80
CA GLU A 110 -5.75 10.71 3.56
C GLU A 110 -5.34 11.84 2.59
N TRP A 111 -6.27 12.33 1.78
CA TRP A 111 -6.03 13.48 0.92
C TRP A 111 -5.69 14.75 1.71
N VAL A 112 -4.89 15.64 1.12
CA VAL A 112 -4.61 16.95 1.70
C VAL A 112 -5.31 18.04 0.89
N ASP A 113 -6.07 18.88 1.57
CA ASP A 113 -6.65 20.09 0.99
C ASP A 113 -5.53 21.09 0.70
N GLU A 114 -5.38 21.49 -0.56
CA GLU A 114 -4.27 22.36 -0.98
C GLU A 114 -4.36 23.79 -0.43
N MET A 115 -5.57 24.27 -0.09
CA MET A 115 -5.77 25.62 0.45
C MET A 115 -5.33 25.69 1.90
N THR A 116 -5.63 24.66 2.69
CA THR A 116 -5.30 24.59 4.12
C THR A 116 -3.95 23.93 4.38
N GLY A 117 -3.47 23.10 3.45
CA GLY A 117 -2.30 22.26 3.64
C GLY A 117 -2.48 21.17 4.69
N GLN A 118 -3.73 20.83 5.05
CA GLN A 118 -4.08 19.83 6.06
C GLN A 118 -4.84 18.64 5.45
N PRO A 119 -4.80 17.45 6.07
CA PRO A 119 -5.65 16.34 5.66
C PRO A 119 -7.12 16.74 5.62
N VAL A 120 -7.86 16.26 4.62
CA VAL A 120 -9.30 16.53 4.48
C VAL A 120 -10.06 15.92 5.66
N PRO A 121 -11.17 16.54 6.09
CA PRO A 121 -12.02 15.98 7.13
C PRO A 121 -12.76 14.72 6.64
N MET A 122 -13.20 13.88 7.58
CA MET A 122 -13.90 12.62 7.29
C MET A 122 -15.26 12.79 6.58
N ASP A 123 -15.87 13.97 6.59
CA ASP A 123 -17.09 14.25 5.83
C ASP A 123 -16.82 14.60 4.37
N HIS A 124 -15.56 14.83 3.98
CA HIS A 124 -15.17 15.08 2.61
C HIS A 124 -15.57 13.91 1.69
N PRO A 125 -16.15 14.16 0.50
CA PRO A 125 -16.67 13.09 -0.36
C PRO A 125 -15.64 12.05 -0.81
N LEU A 126 -14.36 12.46 -0.93
CA LEU A 126 -13.26 11.59 -1.32
C LEU A 126 -12.44 11.08 -0.13
N SER A 127 -12.85 11.36 1.12
CA SER A 127 -12.09 10.95 2.29
C SER A 127 -11.93 9.43 2.34
N PHE A 128 -10.69 9.00 2.54
CA PHE A 128 -10.37 7.60 2.76
C PHE A 128 -10.89 7.11 4.10
N ALA A 129 -10.79 7.94 5.14
CA ALA A 129 -11.38 7.64 6.43
C ALA A 129 -12.90 7.40 6.33
N ARG A 130 -13.59 8.19 5.51
CA ARG A 130 -15.02 7.99 5.23
C ARG A 130 -15.29 6.63 4.59
N ALA A 131 -14.52 6.27 3.56
CA ALA A 131 -14.68 5.02 2.84
C ALA A 131 -14.49 3.80 3.77
N ASP A 132 -13.45 3.80 4.60
CA ASP A 132 -13.22 2.74 5.61
C ASP A 132 -14.42 2.59 6.55
N MET A 133 -14.94 3.71 7.04
CA MET A 133 -16.09 3.72 7.93
C MET A 133 -17.36 3.23 7.23
N GLU A 134 -17.65 3.65 6.01
CA GLU A 134 -18.87 3.27 5.28
C GLU A 134 -18.85 1.82 4.74
N LEU A 135 -17.67 1.33 4.34
CA LEU A 135 -17.51 0.01 3.73
C LEU A 135 -17.29 -1.11 4.76
N CYS A 136 -16.66 -0.81 5.89
CA CYS A 136 -16.37 -1.78 6.95
C CYS A 136 -16.99 -1.40 8.29
N PHE A 137 -16.44 -0.39 8.98
CA PHE A 137 -16.67 -0.24 10.42
C PHE A 137 -18.12 0.10 10.78
N ASN A 138 -18.83 0.91 10.01
CA ASN A 138 -20.25 1.21 10.27
C ASN A 138 -21.19 0.04 9.94
N ARG A 139 -20.70 -0.99 9.25
CA ARG A 139 -21.46 -2.20 8.96
C ARG A 139 -21.30 -3.27 10.04
N ILE A 140 -20.28 -3.17 10.89
CA ILE A 140 -20.09 -4.09 12.02
C ILE A 140 -21.09 -3.77 13.13
N ASN A 141 -21.73 -4.80 13.69
CA ASN A 141 -22.63 -4.68 14.82
C ASN A 141 -21.94 -3.92 15.97
N PRO A 142 -22.52 -2.83 16.49
CA PRO A 142 -21.91 -2.02 17.54
C PRO A 142 -21.47 -2.79 18.80
N LYS A 143 -22.08 -3.94 19.09
CA LYS A 143 -21.68 -4.81 20.22
C LYS A 143 -20.38 -5.58 20.00
N LEU A 144 -19.94 -5.72 18.75
CA LEU A 144 -18.74 -6.46 18.34
C LEU A 144 -17.61 -5.54 17.91
N ARG A 145 -17.93 -4.27 17.59
CA ARG A 145 -17.02 -3.32 16.95
C ARG A 145 -16.12 -2.60 17.95
N MET A 146 -14.85 -2.43 17.59
CA MET A 146 -13.91 -1.56 18.31
C MET A 146 -14.44 -0.13 18.54
N PRO A 147 -14.08 0.51 19.67
CA PRO A 147 -14.44 1.89 19.93
C PRO A 147 -13.74 2.83 18.94
N LYS A 148 -14.25 4.06 18.80
CA LYS A 148 -13.72 5.04 17.82
C LYS A 148 -12.24 5.32 18.02
N ASP A 149 -11.78 5.40 19.26
CA ASP A 149 -10.37 5.70 19.57
C ASP A 149 -9.43 4.53 19.21
N HIS A 150 -9.94 3.38 18.78
CA HIS A 150 -9.15 2.28 18.23
C HIS A 150 -8.97 2.37 16.70
N ILE A 151 -9.76 3.22 16.04
CA ILE A 151 -9.75 3.44 14.58
C ILE A 151 -9.06 4.77 14.30
N ARG A 152 -7.84 4.72 13.77
CA ARG A 152 -6.99 5.90 13.54
C ARG A 152 -6.78 6.15 12.06
N PHE A 153 -6.79 7.42 11.68
CA PHE A 153 -6.46 7.88 10.33
C PHE A 153 -5.38 8.97 10.44
N PRO A 154 -4.57 9.21 9.39
CA PRO A 154 -3.59 10.29 9.37
C PRO A 154 -4.27 11.66 9.14
N ILE A 155 -5.23 11.98 10.01
CA ILE A 155 -5.99 13.24 10.06
C ILE A 155 -5.66 13.93 11.38
N GLY A 156 -5.32 15.22 11.34
CA GLY A 156 -4.94 15.98 12.53
C GLY A 156 -3.48 15.74 12.95
N ASP A 157 -3.27 15.27 14.20
CA ASP A 157 -1.93 15.08 14.75
C ASP A 157 -1.24 13.83 14.17
N LEU A 158 -0.43 14.04 13.14
CA LEU A 158 0.35 12.99 12.47
C LEU A 158 1.42 12.38 13.37
N ASP A 159 1.96 13.16 14.34
CA ASP A 159 2.94 12.63 15.28
C ASP A 159 2.27 11.69 16.30
N ALA A 160 1.03 12.00 16.74
CA ALA A 160 0.24 11.09 17.56
C ALA A 160 -0.13 9.82 16.80
N TYR A 161 -0.52 9.94 15.51
CA TYR A 161 -0.73 8.79 14.65
C TYR A 161 0.54 7.91 14.58
N SER A 162 1.71 8.51 14.30
CA SER A 162 2.99 7.79 14.22
C SER A 162 3.38 7.11 15.54
N ARG A 163 3.24 7.82 16.68
CA ARG A 163 3.53 7.28 18.02
C ARG A 163 2.66 6.08 18.38
N SER A 164 1.42 6.02 17.90
CA SER A 164 0.53 4.90 18.23
C SER A 164 1.04 3.53 17.72
N PHE A 165 1.92 3.50 16.70
CA PHE A 165 2.61 2.28 16.27
C PHE A 165 3.73 1.84 17.22
N ASP A 166 4.22 2.70 18.11
CA ASP A 166 5.15 2.32 19.19
C ASP A 166 4.41 1.73 20.41
N GLU A 167 3.14 2.08 20.57
CA GLU A 167 2.32 1.73 21.73
C GLU A 167 1.52 0.44 21.51
N ILE A 168 1.07 0.19 20.27
CA ILE A 168 0.18 -0.92 19.93
C ILE A 168 0.80 -1.73 18.80
N ARG A 169 0.78 -3.05 18.93
CA ARG A 169 1.34 -3.97 17.93
C ARG A 169 0.56 -3.89 16.60
N CYS A 170 1.25 -3.55 15.52
CA CYS A 170 0.74 -3.72 14.17
C CYS A 170 1.08 -5.13 13.66
N VAL A 171 0.10 -6.03 13.66
CA VAL A 171 0.28 -7.44 13.25
C VAL A 171 0.55 -7.53 11.74
N VAL A 172 -0.13 -6.70 10.97
CA VAL A 172 0.02 -6.67 9.51
C VAL A 172 -0.24 -5.26 9.00
N MET A 173 0.63 -4.82 8.10
CA MET A 173 0.35 -3.71 7.20
C MET A 173 -0.09 -4.31 5.87
N GLN A 174 -1.39 -4.22 5.58
CA GLN A 174 -1.96 -4.65 4.32
C GLN A 174 -1.93 -3.49 3.34
N GLY A 175 -1.64 -3.76 2.07
CA GLY A 175 -1.65 -2.73 1.03
C GLY A 175 -1.77 -3.28 -0.38
N GLY A 176 -1.95 -2.39 -1.35
CA GLY A 176 -1.77 -2.66 -2.76
C GLY A 176 -0.44 -2.12 -3.29
N GLN A 177 -0.19 -2.37 -4.57
CA GLN A 177 0.86 -1.70 -5.35
C GLN A 177 0.21 -0.74 -6.34
N GLY A 178 0.75 0.46 -6.50
CA GLY A 178 0.35 1.39 -7.56
C GLY A 178 1.22 1.32 -8.82
N ASP A 179 0.81 2.02 -9.88
CA ASP A 179 1.46 2.10 -11.19
C ASP A 179 2.90 2.62 -11.10
N ILE A 180 3.20 3.47 -10.11
CA ILE A 180 4.55 3.96 -9.82
C ILE A 180 5.35 3.11 -8.82
N LYS A 181 4.85 1.91 -8.51
CA LYS A 181 5.49 0.89 -7.64
C LYS A 181 5.71 1.37 -6.21
N HIS A 182 4.69 2.03 -5.67
CA HIS A 182 4.60 2.50 -4.30
C HIS A 182 3.59 1.66 -3.51
N TRP A 183 3.68 1.73 -2.19
CA TRP A 183 2.62 1.35 -1.25
C TRP A 183 2.14 2.61 -0.52
N ALA A 184 0.85 2.68 -0.15
CA ALA A 184 0.27 3.93 0.38
C ALA A 184 0.58 5.10 -0.58
N PHE A 185 0.95 6.29 -0.10
CA PHE A 185 1.56 7.36 -0.91
C PHE A 185 3.07 7.49 -0.67
N ASN A 186 3.76 6.38 -0.41
CA ASN A 186 5.22 6.34 -0.44
C ASN A 186 5.73 6.30 -1.88
N ASP A 187 5.50 7.39 -2.60
CA ASP A 187 5.88 7.58 -3.99
C ASP A 187 7.41 7.68 -4.15
N PRO A 188 7.93 7.40 -5.36
CA PRO A 188 9.32 7.71 -5.67
C PRO A 188 9.65 9.18 -5.36
N PRO A 189 10.87 9.48 -4.92
CA PRO A 189 11.24 10.83 -4.52
C PRO A 189 11.41 11.77 -5.72
N ARG A 190 11.21 13.07 -5.49
CA ARG A 190 11.59 14.12 -6.45
C ARG A 190 13.10 14.10 -6.72
N ARG A 191 13.46 14.34 -7.98
CA ARG A 191 14.83 14.51 -8.47
C ARG A 191 15.30 15.94 -8.22
N GLN A 192 15.65 16.25 -6.98
CA GLN A 192 16.02 17.61 -6.58
C GLN A 192 17.09 17.64 -5.48
N GLY A 193 17.76 18.78 -5.34
CA GLY A 193 18.79 18.99 -4.31
C GLY A 193 19.89 17.93 -4.36
N LYS A 194 20.21 17.34 -3.21
CA LYS A 194 21.21 16.26 -3.10
C LYS A 194 20.80 14.95 -3.80
N TRP A 195 19.54 14.81 -4.22
CA TRP A 195 19.00 13.62 -4.89
C TRP A 195 18.76 13.85 -6.40
N LYS A 196 19.45 14.83 -7.00
CA LYS A 196 19.28 15.18 -8.42
C LYS A 196 19.87 14.12 -9.35
N ASP A 197 21.01 13.55 -8.98
CA ASP A 197 21.78 12.64 -9.85
C ASP A 197 21.58 11.16 -9.47
N GLU A 198 21.23 10.89 -8.21
CA GLU A 198 20.88 9.57 -7.69
C GLU A 198 19.69 9.68 -6.71
N PRO A 199 18.79 8.67 -6.67
CA PRO A 199 17.73 8.68 -5.67
C PRO A 199 18.29 8.45 -4.26
N PRO A 200 17.58 8.87 -3.20
CA PRO A 200 17.96 8.61 -1.82
C PRO A 200 18.26 7.13 -1.60
N PRO A 201 19.34 6.78 -0.89
CA PRO A 201 19.60 5.40 -0.49
C PRO A 201 18.40 4.81 0.29
N PRO A 202 18.15 3.49 0.20
CA PRO A 202 17.08 2.82 0.95
C PRO A 202 17.01 3.22 2.43
N ALA A 203 18.15 3.24 3.12
CA ALA A 203 18.23 3.61 4.53
C ALA A 203 17.82 5.07 4.83
N GLU A 204 17.98 5.99 3.87
CA GLU A 204 17.52 7.38 4.02
C GLU A 204 16.01 7.47 3.77
N TYR A 205 15.50 6.81 2.73
CA TYR A 205 14.06 6.76 2.47
C TYR A 205 13.31 6.11 3.62
N ARG A 206 13.86 5.05 4.23
CA ARG A 206 13.25 4.34 5.37
C ARG A 206 13.13 5.17 6.65
N LYS A 207 13.70 6.37 6.71
CA LYS A 207 13.54 7.31 7.84
C LYS A 207 12.29 8.18 7.72
N LEU A 208 11.58 8.13 6.59
CA LEU A 208 10.35 8.86 6.41
C LEU A 208 9.26 8.28 7.33
N LYS A 209 8.73 9.12 8.20
CA LYS A 209 7.59 8.84 9.07
C LYS A 209 6.27 9.15 8.36
N THR A 210 5.16 8.97 9.07
CA THR A 210 3.88 9.56 8.69
C THR A 210 4.06 11.05 8.42
N ARG A 211 3.62 11.50 7.23
CA ARG A 211 3.89 12.86 6.75
C ARG A 211 2.90 13.28 5.67
N ILE A 212 2.84 14.58 5.42
CA ILE A 212 2.30 15.13 4.18
C ILE A 212 3.38 15.05 3.09
N THR A 213 3.02 14.56 1.91
CA THR A 213 3.91 14.41 0.77
C THR A 213 3.25 14.89 -0.52
N ASP A 214 4.09 15.36 -1.46
CA ASP A 214 3.68 15.54 -2.84
C ASP A 214 3.49 14.17 -3.52
N LEU A 215 2.57 14.11 -4.48
CA LEU A 215 2.29 12.91 -5.26
C LEU A 215 2.95 12.96 -6.64
N HIS A 216 3.41 11.81 -7.09
CA HIS A 216 3.92 11.63 -8.43
C HIS A 216 2.79 11.84 -9.47
N PRO A 217 3.03 12.48 -10.63
CA PRO A 217 1.98 12.69 -11.65
C PRO A 217 1.26 11.42 -12.09
N ALA A 218 1.99 10.29 -12.16
CA ALA A 218 1.38 8.98 -12.44
C ALA A 218 0.40 8.53 -11.33
N THR A 219 0.68 8.83 -10.07
CA THR A 219 -0.22 8.54 -8.93
C THR A 219 -1.50 9.37 -9.03
N ILE A 220 -1.38 10.64 -9.40
CA ILE A 220 -2.54 11.53 -9.63
C ILE A 220 -3.41 10.96 -10.77
N MET A 221 -2.79 10.58 -11.89
CA MET A 221 -3.50 9.99 -13.04
C MET A 221 -4.17 8.66 -12.68
N GLN A 222 -3.48 7.80 -11.91
CA GLN A 222 -4.04 6.54 -11.43
C GLN A 222 -5.29 6.79 -10.59
N ASN A 223 -5.21 7.69 -9.60
CA ASN A 223 -6.34 8.02 -8.72
C ASN A 223 -7.49 8.68 -9.49
N ALA A 224 -7.20 9.49 -10.51
CA ALA A 224 -8.22 10.02 -11.40
C ALA A 224 -8.99 8.87 -12.07
N ARG A 225 -8.28 7.88 -12.61
CA ARG A 225 -8.88 6.69 -13.25
C ARG A 225 -9.66 5.82 -12.26
N THR A 226 -9.13 5.55 -11.07
CA THR A 226 -9.71 4.58 -10.14
C THR A 226 -10.79 5.16 -9.25
N SER A 227 -10.69 6.45 -8.89
CA SER A 227 -11.52 7.06 -7.85
C SER A 227 -12.16 8.38 -8.31
N GLY A 228 -11.55 9.08 -9.28
CA GLY A 228 -12.04 10.35 -9.82
C GLY A 228 -12.90 10.25 -11.08
N GLY A 229 -13.22 9.05 -11.56
CA GLY A 229 -13.98 8.84 -12.81
C GLY A 229 -13.30 9.42 -14.07
N GLY A 230 -11.97 9.53 -14.05
CA GLY A 230 -11.15 10.17 -15.09
C GLY A 230 -10.89 11.67 -14.88
N GLN A 231 -11.46 12.29 -13.85
CA GLN A 231 -11.35 13.75 -13.64
C GLN A 231 -10.07 14.13 -12.89
N VAL A 232 -8.95 14.22 -13.62
CA VAL A 232 -7.62 14.53 -13.05
C VAL A 232 -7.61 15.83 -12.23
N HIS A 233 -8.31 16.87 -12.69
CA HIS A 233 -8.34 18.18 -12.03
C HIS A 233 -8.98 18.18 -10.63
N LEU A 234 -9.68 17.11 -10.24
CA LEU A 234 -10.29 16.96 -8.92
C LEU A 234 -9.39 16.19 -7.93
N VAL A 235 -8.32 15.56 -8.41
CA VAL A 235 -7.44 14.76 -7.57
C VAL A 235 -6.40 15.67 -6.91
N PRO A 236 -6.32 15.72 -5.57
CA PRO A 236 -5.33 16.52 -4.88
C PRO A 236 -3.90 16.11 -5.24
N THR A 237 -2.97 17.07 -5.27
CA THR A 237 -1.55 16.80 -5.59
C THR A 237 -0.72 16.40 -4.37
N LYS A 238 -1.33 16.39 -3.18
CA LYS A 238 -0.72 16.03 -1.90
C LYS A 238 -1.61 15.09 -1.10
N ALA A 239 -0.96 14.30 -0.25
CA ALA A 239 -1.65 13.43 0.71
C ALA A 239 -0.84 13.31 2.00
N ALA A 240 -1.53 13.02 3.11
CA ALA A 240 -0.92 12.48 4.30
C ALA A 240 -0.85 10.96 4.17
N THR A 241 0.26 10.37 4.57
CA THR A 241 0.51 8.94 4.37
C THR A 241 1.37 8.37 5.48
N VAL A 242 1.12 7.12 5.84
CA VAL A 242 1.99 6.29 6.68
C VAL A 242 3.37 6.17 6.04
N GLY A 243 4.44 6.28 6.83
CA GLY A 243 5.80 6.19 6.32
C GLY A 243 6.44 4.81 6.50
N PRO A 244 7.60 4.59 5.87
CA PRO A 244 8.45 3.43 6.13
C PRO A 244 8.79 3.19 7.61
N VAL A 245 8.89 4.25 8.43
CA VAL A 245 9.16 4.08 9.87
C VAL A 245 8.05 3.26 10.53
N GLU A 246 6.79 3.54 10.21
CA GLU A 246 5.65 2.78 10.71
C GLU A 246 5.54 1.42 10.00
N THR A 247 5.82 1.35 8.69
CA THR A 247 5.86 0.07 7.95
C THR A 247 6.80 -0.95 8.58
N TRP A 248 8.01 -0.55 8.99
CA TRP A 248 8.99 -1.47 9.60
C TRP A 248 8.68 -1.85 11.06
N LYS A 249 7.68 -1.23 11.68
CA LYS A 249 7.14 -1.67 12.98
C LYS A 249 6.10 -2.78 12.83
N ALA A 250 5.56 -2.99 11.62
CA ALA A 250 4.59 -4.05 11.37
C ALA A 250 5.27 -5.43 11.37
N GLU A 251 4.64 -6.44 11.97
CA GLU A 251 5.18 -7.80 12.01
C GLU A 251 5.20 -8.48 10.63
N LYS A 252 4.32 -8.02 9.72
CA LYS A 252 4.20 -8.48 8.33
C LYS A 252 3.76 -7.33 7.44
N VAL A 253 4.34 -7.24 6.24
CA VAL A 253 3.78 -6.42 5.15
C VAL A 253 3.14 -7.37 4.12
N SER A 254 1.84 -7.19 3.87
CA SER A 254 1.05 -8.05 2.97
C SER A 254 0.54 -7.22 1.80
N ILE A 255 1.07 -7.45 0.59
CA ILE A 255 0.72 -6.71 -0.61
C ILE A 255 -0.20 -7.55 -1.49
N TRP A 256 -1.30 -6.96 -1.92
CA TRP A 256 -2.38 -7.61 -2.65
C TRP A 256 -2.49 -7.05 -4.08
N HIS A 257 -2.36 -7.95 -5.05
CA HIS A 257 -2.33 -7.63 -6.48
C HIS A 257 -3.53 -8.23 -7.21
N ALA A 258 -4.66 -7.52 -7.18
CA ALA A 258 -5.87 -7.89 -7.92
C ALA A 258 -5.82 -7.53 -9.43
N GLY A 259 -4.86 -6.70 -9.84
CA GLY A 259 -4.66 -6.28 -11.25
C GLY A 259 -5.39 -5.00 -11.68
N MET A 260 -5.97 -4.25 -10.74
CA MET A 260 -6.73 -3.01 -11.04
C MET A 260 -5.94 -1.72 -10.76
N HIS A 261 -5.04 -1.76 -9.77
CA HIS A 261 -4.24 -0.63 -9.30
C HIS A 261 -2.78 -0.67 -9.76
N ASP A 262 -2.34 -1.80 -10.31
CA ASP A 262 -1.03 -1.99 -10.94
C ASP A 262 -1.20 -2.85 -12.20
N ASN A 263 -0.11 -3.01 -12.94
CA ASN A 263 -0.05 -3.70 -14.21
C ASN A 263 0.89 -4.94 -14.17
N PRO A 264 0.75 -5.86 -15.14
CA PRO A 264 1.52 -7.11 -15.16
C PRO A 264 3.04 -6.93 -15.16
N PHE A 265 3.55 -5.83 -15.73
CA PHE A 265 4.96 -5.52 -15.69
C PHE A 265 5.42 -5.11 -14.28
N GLY A 266 4.67 -4.24 -13.61
CA GLY A 266 4.97 -3.78 -12.27
C GLY A 266 5.02 -4.88 -11.23
N MET A 267 4.03 -5.77 -11.27
CA MET A 267 3.97 -6.96 -10.42
C MET A 267 5.21 -7.83 -10.57
N ARG A 268 5.70 -8.03 -11.81
CA ARG A 268 6.94 -8.78 -12.08
C ARG A 268 8.18 -8.07 -11.56
N LEU A 269 8.27 -6.76 -11.82
CA LEU A 269 9.42 -5.95 -11.46
C LEU A 269 9.66 -5.96 -9.95
N THR A 270 8.66 -5.63 -9.15
CA THR A 270 8.83 -5.55 -7.69
C THR A 270 9.04 -6.92 -7.07
N THR A 271 8.37 -7.96 -7.57
CA THR A 271 8.63 -9.34 -7.14
C THR A 271 10.08 -9.77 -7.41
N LEU A 272 10.60 -9.47 -8.59
CA LEU A 272 11.99 -9.76 -8.95
C LEU A 272 12.98 -9.01 -8.06
N MET A 273 12.75 -7.72 -7.86
CA MET A 273 13.63 -6.88 -7.03
C MET A 273 13.67 -7.38 -5.58
N ILE A 274 12.50 -7.64 -4.97
CA ILE A 274 12.42 -8.13 -3.59
C ILE A 274 13.06 -9.52 -3.44
N SER A 275 12.81 -10.40 -4.41
CA SER A 275 13.43 -11.73 -4.46
C SER A 275 14.96 -11.66 -4.52
N LYS A 276 15.51 -10.79 -5.37
CA LYS A 276 16.96 -10.58 -5.53
C LYS A 276 17.59 -9.71 -4.44
N GLY A 277 16.81 -9.18 -3.48
CA GLY A 277 17.34 -8.30 -2.43
C GLY A 277 17.70 -6.89 -2.94
N ILE A 278 17.12 -6.45 -4.06
CA ILE A 278 17.39 -5.15 -4.68
C ILE A 278 16.42 -4.13 -4.08
N ALA A 279 16.94 -3.21 -3.27
CA ALA A 279 16.20 -2.08 -2.73
C ALA A 279 16.62 -0.78 -3.44
N ASP A 280 15.66 -0.07 -4.06
CA ASP A 280 15.88 1.18 -4.78
C ASP A 280 14.69 2.13 -4.56
N SER A 281 14.93 3.34 -4.05
CA SER A 281 13.84 4.27 -3.72
C SER A 281 13.16 4.88 -4.96
N ALA A 282 13.72 4.70 -6.16
CA ALA A 282 12.98 4.96 -7.41
C ALA A 282 11.84 3.95 -7.65
N VAL A 283 11.84 2.83 -6.93
CA VAL A 283 10.77 1.82 -6.90
C VAL A 283 10.46 1.51 -5.44
N PRO A 284 9.74 2.37 -4.72
CA PRO A 284 9.59 2.28 -3.27
C PRO A 284 9.19 0.88 -2.78
N MET A 285 8.27 0.18 -3.45
CA MET A 285 7.88 -1.18 -3.06
C MET A 285 9.07 -2.14 -2.98
N SER A 286 10.11 -1.95 -3.80
CA SER A 286 11.34 -2.75 -3.74
C SER A 286 12.09 -2.64 -2.41
N LEU A 287 11.89 -1.56 -1.65
CA LEU A 287 12.47 -1.38 -0.31
C LEU A 287 12.01 -2.48 0.65
N LEU A 288 10.85 -3.10 0.42
CA LEU A 288 10.37 -4.25 1.20
C LEU A 288 11.32 -5.46 1.09
N ALA A 289 12.28 -5.48 0.18
CA ALA A 289 13.39 -6.42 0.18
C ALA A 289 14.14 -6.48 1.53
N GLU A 290 14.13 -5.37 2.28
CA GLU A 290 14.78 -5.21 3.58
C GLU A 290 13.81 -5.36 4.77
N HIS A 291 12.54 -5.71 4.54
CA HIS A 291 11.59 -6.05 5.59
C HIS A 291 11.69 -7.54 5.94
N PRO A 292 11.66 -7.95 7.24
CA PRO A 292 11.90 -9.34 7.63
C PRO A 292 10.80 -10.32 7.22
N ASN A 293 9.59 -9.82 6.96
CA ASN A 293 8.41 -10.64 6.67
C ASN A 293 7.48 -9.95 5.67
N VAL A 294 7.54 -10.35 4.41
CA VAL A 294 6.75 -9.80 3.31
C VAL A 294 5.98 -10.93 2.65
N GLN A 295 4.71 -10.68 2.32
CA GLN A 295 3.88 -11.58 1.54
C GLN A 295 3.30 -10.83 0.35
N PHE A 296 3.53 -11.33 -0.87
CA PHE A 296 2.83 -10.88 -2.06
C PHE A 296 1.73 -11.88 -2.41
N ASN A 297 0.52 -11.37 -2.62
CA ASN A 297 -0.68 -12.11 -2.95
C ASN A 297 -1.11 -11.72 -4.37
N PHE A 298 -1.23 -12.69 -5.26
CA PHE A 298 -1.59 -12.45 -6.65
C PHE A 298 -2.90 -13.12 -7.01
N TYR A 299 -3.80 -12.37 -7.64
CA TYR A 299 -4.81 -12.96 -8.49
C TYR A 299 -4.12 -13.40 -9.78
N ARG A 300 -3.99 -14.71 -10.02
CA ARG A 300 -3.15 -15.28 -11.09
C ARG A 300 -3.46 -14.69 -12.48
N PRO A 301 -4.73 -14.50 -12.89
CA PRO A 301 -5.06 -13.86 -14.17
C PRO A 301 -4.58 -12.40 -14.31
N ALA A 302 -4.36 -11.69 -13.20
CA ALA A 302 -3.78 -10.34 -13.24
C ALA A 302 -2.32 -10.33 -13.71
N LEU A 303 -1.59 -11.45 -13.58
CA LEU A 303 -0.23 -11.62 -14.09
C LEU A 303 -0.22 -11.97 -15.59
N SER A 304 -1.09 -11.32 -16.37
CA SER A 304 -1.16 -11.50 -17.82
C SER A 304 0.19 -11.26 -18.50
N GLU A 305 0.31 -11.72 -19.74
CA GLU A 305 1.58 -11.67 -20.46
C GLU A 305 2.01 -10.22 -20.75
N VAL A 306 3.29 -9.93 -20.54
CA VAL A 306 3.87 -8.63 -20.90
C VAL A 306 4.27 -8.69 -22.37
N LYS A 307 3.34 -8.33 -23.25
CA LYS A 307 3.55 -8.22 -24.70
C LYS A 307 3.32 -6.78 -25.16
N THR A 308 4.17 -6.33 -26.09
CA THR A 308 3.93 -5.09 -26.82
C THR A 308 3.14 -5.41 -28.08
N GLU A 309 1.89 -5.00 -28.11
CA GLU A 309 1.02 -5.13 -29.28
C GLU A 309 0.53 -3.73 -29.67
N MET A 310 0.58 -3.40 -30.96
CA MET A 310 -0.04 -2.20 -31.49
C MET A 310 -1.51 -2.51 -31.76
N HIS A 311 -2.42 -1.69 -31.24
CA HIS A 311 -3.86 -1.77 -31.48
C HIS A 311 -4.23 -1.20 -32.86
#